data_AF-A0AAW6NGX4-F1
#
_entry.id   AF-A0AAW6NGX4-F1
#
_cell.length_a   1.000
_cell.length_b   1.000
_cell.length_c   1.000
_cell.angle_alpha   90.00
_cell.angle_beta   90.00
_cell.angle_gamma   90.00
#
_symmetry.space_group_name_H-M   'P 1'
#
loop_
_entity.id
_entity.type
_entity.pdbx_description
1 polymer ?
#
loop_
_entity_poly.entity_id
_entity_poly.type
_entity_poly.pdbx_seq_one_letter_code
_entity_poly.pdbx_strand_id
1 'polypeptide(L)'
;GILFGIKDLLNGTCTVVQNGQIVVYPSSKGVTDETNIFRLIARMFGHLASDVNAPSAKGNRGMGLPAPFMGLLRMLEGIPVGSSNFGKQIEYMYVNGYDFRQFIVTSIPMSIMEVLMRVFYVAKQVSLGKGAFGETLLDTMPLRLNPRFRMMLALGYGTSSAVNAGKMYITGNILNANYASWMGLAWNGFHSLKWSLYQRHLKLWAGIEKAELERLQNNIDSIEALSIRAGNL
;
A
#
# COMPACT_ATOMS: atom_id res chain seq x y z
N GLY A 1 6.43 7.59 -11.53
CA GLY A 1 5.71 7.33 -12.80
C GLY A 1 5.12 8.61 -13.31
N ILE A 2 3.83 8.87 -13.05
CA ILE A 2 3.06 9.96 -13.66
C ILE A 2 3.69 11.35 -13.45
N LEU A 3 4.06 11.71 -12.21
CA LEU A 3 4.66 13.03 -11.93
C LEU A 3 5.97 13.26 -12.70
N PHE A 4 6.86 12.28 -12.68
CA PHE A 4 8.12 12.32 -13.43
C PHE A 4 7.86 12.34 -14.94
N GLY A 5 6.90 11.57 -15.43
CA GLY A 5 6.56 11.55 -16.85
C GLY A 5 5.95 12.85 -17.37
N ILE A 6 5.11 13.53 -16.57
CA ILE A 6 4.61 14.87 -16.91
C ILE A 6 5.76 15.88 -16.92
N LYS A 7 6.65 15.84 -15.91
CA LYS A 7 7.86 16.67 -15.87
C LYS A 7 8.75 16.41 -17.09
N ASP A 8 8.93 15.16 -17.46
CA ASP A 8 9.74 14.73 -18.60
C ASP A 8 9.14 15.20 -19.93
N LEU A 9 7.82 15.12 -20.07
CA LEU A 9 7.10 15.62 -21.23
C LEU A 9 7.26 17.14 -21.41
N LEU A 10 7.24 17.90 -20.30
CA LEU A 10 7.42 19.35 -20.29
C LEU A 10 8.86 19.79 -20.56
N ASN A 11 9.86 18.97 -20.20
CA ASN A 11 11.27 19.31 -20.39
C ASN A 11 11.91 18.62 -21.59
N GLY A 12 11.17 17.77 -22.30
CA GLY A 12 11.72 16.94 -23.38
C GLY A 12 12.80 15.98 -22.87
N THR A 13 12.63 15.46 -21.66
CA THR A 13 13.58 14.56 -20.99
C THR A 13 12.98 13.17 -20.76
N CYS A 14 13.79 12.25 -20.23
CA CYS A 14 13.37 10.96 -19.73
C CYS A 14 14.15 10.65 -18.44
N THR A 15 13.42 10.52 -17.33
CA THR A 15 13.97 10.22 -16.02
C THR A 15 13.99 8.71 -15.81
N VAL A 16 15.18 8.14 -15.57
CA VAL A 16 15.40 6.70 -15.36
C VAL A 16 16.21 6.48 -14.07
N VAL A 17 16.01 5.33 -13.42
CA VAL A 17 16.89 4.88 -12.33
C VAL A 17 17.94 3.94 -12.90
N GLN A 18 19.21 4.30 -12.75
CA GLN A 18 20.37 3.54 -13.20
C GLN A 18 21.43 3.53 -12.11
N ASN A 19 21.98 2.35 -11.80
CA ASN A 19 23.02 2.18 -10.77
C ASN A 19 22.63 2.84 -9.43
N GLY A 20 21.39 2.62 -9.00
CA GLY A 20 20.84 3.17 -7.77
C GLY A 20 20.54 4.68 -7.79
N GLN A 21 20.83 5.39 -8.88
CA GLN A 21 20.70 6.84 -8.99
C GLN A 21 19.63 7.26 -10.00
N ILE A 22 19.03 8.42 -9.77
CA ILE A 22 18.09 9.04 -10.72
C ILE A 22 18.92 9.81 -11.75
N VAL A 23 18.79 9.43 -13.02
CA VAL A 23 19.49 10.05 -14.15
C VAL A 23 18.45 10.56 -15.13
N VAL A 24 18.72 11.72 -15.73
CA VAL A 24 17.83 12.36 -16.70
C VAL A 24 18.53 12.40 -18.05
N TYR A 25 17.87 11.84 -19.07
CA TYR A 25 18.34 11.79 -20.44
C TYR A 25 17.50 12.70 -21.34
N PRO A 26 18.05 13.25 -22.44
CA PRO A 26 17.25 13.93 -23.45
C PRO A 26 16.32 12.93 -24.16
N SER A 27 15.06 13.31 -24.36
CA SER A 27 14.07 12.51 -25.08
C SER A 27 14.15 12.74 -26.58
N SER A 28 13.92 11.70 -27.37
CA SER A 28 13.85 11.80 -28.83
C SER A 28 12.61 12.55 -29.35
N LYS A 29 11.58 12.73 -28.52
CA LYS A 29 10.32 13.41 -28.89
C LYS A 29 10.31 14.91 -28.63
N GLY A 30 11.36 15.47 -28.03
CA GLY A 30 11.44 16.91 -27.70
C GLY A 30 10.46 17.37 -26.63
N VAL A 31 10.42 18.69 -26.40
CA VAL A 31 9.52 19.35 -25.44
C VAL A 31 8.09 19.39 -25.98
N THR A 32 7.09 19.20 -25.11
CA THR A 32 5.70 19.42 -25.50
C THR A 32 5.30 20.89 -25.38
N ASP A 33 4.52 21.39 -26.35
CA ASP A 33 3.92 22.74 -26.31
C ASP A 33 2.57 22.76 -25.54
N GLU A 34 2.20 21.65 -24.90
CA GLU A 34 0.91 21.51 -24.23
C GLU A 34 0.98 22.10 -22.82
N THR A 35 0.16 23.10 -22.55
CA THR A 35 0.14 23.83 -21.27
C THR A 35 -1.03 23.40 -20.38
N ASN A 36 -2.04 22.71 -20.93
CA ASN A 36 -3.19 22.25 -20.16
C ASN A 36 -2.86 20.98 -19.37
N ILE A 37 -2.96 21.07 -18.05
CA ILE A 37 -2.62 19.96 -17.14
C ILE A 37 -3.46 18.69 -17.38
N PHE A 38 -4.74 18.81 -17.72
CA PHE A 38 -5.58 17.65 -18.01
C PHE A 38 -5.15 16.94 -19.29
N ARG A 39 -4.74 17.71 -20.31
CA ARG A 39 -4.21 17.15 -21.56
C ARG A 39 -2.84 16.50 -21.36
N LEU A 40 -1.98 17.10 -20.54
CA LEU A 40 -0.70 16.49 -20.13
C LEU A 40 -0.90 15.16 -19.41
N ILE A 41 -1.85 15.12 -18.46
CA ILE A 41 -2.22 13.89 -17.76
C ILE A 41 -2.76 12.84 -18.74
N ALA A 42 -3.71 13.22 -19.60
CA ALA A 42 -4.29 12.31 -20.59
C ALA A 42 -3.23 11.76 -21.57
N ARG A 43 -2.32 12.61 -22.03
CA ARG A 43 -1.20 12.22 -22.90
C ARG A 43 -0.23 11.27 -22.17
N MET A 44 0.07 11.52 -20.91
CA MET A 44 0.88 10.62 -20.09
C MET A 44 0.20 9.26 -19.92
N PHE A 45 -1.12 9.21 -19.69
CA PHE A 45 -1.86 7.95 -19.69
C PHE A 45 -1.81 7.24 -21.04
N GLY A 46 -1.91 7.98 -22.15
CA GLY A 46 -1.72 7.43 -23.49
C GLY A 46 -0.35 6.78 -23.68
N HIS A 47 0.73 7.44 -23.22
CA HIS A 47 2.08 6.87 -23.25
C HIS A 47 2.20 5.62 -22.37
N LEU A 48 1.67 5.65 -21.15
CA LEU A 48 1.66 4.47 -20.29
C LEU A 48 0.88 3.32 -20.93
N ALA A 49 -0.27 3.59 -21.52
CA ALA A 49 -1.10 2.58 -22.18
C ALA A 49 -0.39 1.94 -23.38
N SER A 50 0.30 2.74 -24.20
CA SER A 50 1.11 2.20 -25.31
C SER A 50 2.26 1.33 -24.79
N ASP A 51 2.90 1.71 -23.69
CA ASP A 51 4.07 1.02 -23.15
C ASP A 51 3.72 -0.32 -22.48
N VAL A 52 2.50 -0.48 -21.95
CA VAL A 52 2.04 -1.76 -21.36
C VAL A 52 2.03 -2.88 -22.41
N ASN A 53 1.60 -2.57 -23.64
CA ASN A 53 1.40 -3.55 -24.70
C ASN A 53 2.42 -3.43 -25.84
N ALA A 54 3.42 -2.56 -25.70
CA ALA A 54 4.43 -2.37 -26.73
C ALA A 54 5.14 -3.70 -27.06
N PRO A 55 5.15 -4.13 -28.34
CA PRO A 55 5.95 -5.26 -28.77
C PRO A 55 7.43 -4.90 -28.78
N SER A 56 8.28 -5.91 -28.62
CA SER A 56 9.71 -5.80 -28.85
C SER A 56 9.98 -5.54 -30.34
N ALA A 57 11.16 -4.99 -30.66
CA ALA A 57 11.62 -4.81 -32.04
C ALA A 57 11.56 -6.11 -32.89
N LYS A 58 11.60 -7.28 -32.23
CA LYS A 58 11.48 -8.60 -32.87
C LYS A 58 10.04 -9.15 -32.91
N GLY A 59 9.02 -8.35 -32.64
CA GLY A 59 7.62 -8.76 -32.60
C GLY A 59 7.20 -9.59 -31.37
N ASN A 60 8.16 -10.00 -30.54
CA ASN A 60 7.92 -10.70 -29.28
C ASN A 60 7.44 -9.75 -28.18
N ARG A 61 7.13 -10.28 -26.99
CA ARG A 61 6.78 -9.51 -25.79
C ARG A 61 7.80 -8.39 -25.55
N GLY A 62 7.37 -7.12 -25.58
CA GLY A 62 8.21 -5.99 -25.16
C GLY A 62 8.38 -5.92 -23.64
N MET A 63 9.25 -5.01 -23.20
CA MET A 63 9.64 -4.86 -21.78
C MET A 63 8.46 -4.55 -20.84
N GLY A 64 7.43 -3.86 -21.34
CA GLY A 64 6.29 -3.43 -20.53
C GLY A 64 6.65 -2.34 -19.53
N LEU A 65 5.66 -1.86 -18.78
CA LEU A 65 5.90 -0.91 -17.68
C LEU A 65 6.49 -1.62 -16.46
N PRO A 66 7.40 -0.99 -15.70
CA PRO A 66 7.81 -1.53 -14.39
C PRO A 66 6.61 -1.61 -13.45
N ALA A 67 6.60 -2.63 -12.57
CA ALA A 67 5.57 -2.72 -11.53
C ALA A 67 5.63 -1.50 -10.58
N PRO A 68 4.54 -1.17 -9.86
CA PRO A 68 4.51 0.00 -9.00
C PRO A 68 5.67 0.02 -8.01
N PHE A 69 6.33 1.17 -7.84
CA PHE A 69 7.49 1.37 -6.97
C PHE A 69 8.78 0.62 -7.34
N MET A 70 8.83 -0.20 -8.39
CA MET A 70 10.08 -0.89 -8.78
C MET A 70 11.24 0.07 -9.03
N GLY A 71 10.98 1.25 -9.62
CA GLY A 71 12.02 2.28 -9.80
C GLY A 71 12.63 2.74 -8.47
N LEU A 72 11.82 2.89 -7.41
CA LEU A 72 12.33 3.23 -6.08
C LEU A 72 13.08 2.07 -5.45
N LEU A 73 12.58 0.84 -5.60
CA LEU A 73 13.26 -0.36 -5.10
C LEU A 73 14.63 -0.57 -5.77
N ARG A 74 14.78 -0.21 -7.04
CA ARG A 74 16.07 -0.21 -7.75
C ARG A 74 17.10 0.75 -7.15
N MET A 75 16.67 1.78 -6.43
CA MET A 75 17.59 2.72 -5.76
C MET A 75 18.31 2.08 -4.56
N LEU A 76 17.83 0.94 -4.05
CA LEU A 76 18.40 0.26 -2.89
C LEU A 76 19.62 -0.62 -3.24
N GLU A 77 20.52 -0.13 -4.09
CA GLU A 77 21.74 -0.88 -4.48
C GLU A 77 22.76 -1.05 -3.34
N GLY A 78 22.69 -0.22 -2.30
CA GLY A 78 23.56 -0.33 -1.14
C GLY A 78 23.30 -1.57 -0.26
N ILE A 79 22.26 -2.36 -0.56
CA ILE A 79 21.89 -3.55 0.20
C ILE A 79 22.48 -4.79 -0.49
N PRO A 80 23.50 -5.46 0.09
CA PRO A 80 24.07 -6.66 -0.49
C PRO A 80 23.08 -7.83 -0.43
N VAL A 81 22.94 -8.58 -1.53
CA VAL A 81 22.07 -9.76 -1.63
C VAL A 81 22.79 -10.85 -2.41
N GLY A 82 23.29 -11.87 -1.70
CA GLY A 82 24.10 -12.94 -2.29
C GLY A 82 25.35 -12.38 -2.98
N SER A 83 25.55 -12.73 -4.25
CA SER A 83 26.65 -12.23 -5.08
C SER A 83 26.36 -10.90 -5.78
N SER A 84 25.19 -10.29 -5.56
CA SER A 84 24.81 -9.01 -6.16
C SER A 84 24.23 -8.06 -5.10
N ASN A 85 23.34 -7.16 -5.50
CA ASN A 85 22.66 -6.24 -4.60
C ASN A 85 21.16 -6.20 -4.89
N PHE A 86 20.40 -5.67 -3.95
CA PHE A 86 18.94 -5.64 -4.02
C PHE A 86 18.43 -4.92 -5.27
N GLY A 87 18.99 -3.76 -5.62
CA GLY A 87 18.58 -3.02 -6.82
C GLY A 87 18.74 -3.82 -8.12
N LYS A 88 19.86 -4.55 -8.26
CA LYS A 88 20.12 -5.46 -9.37
C LYS A 88 19.18 -6.66 -9.39
N GLN A 89 18.76 -7.17 -8.22
CA GLN A 89 17.76 -8.24 -8.15
C GLN A 89 16.39 -7.77 -8.66
N ILE A 90 15.97 -6.55 -8.31
CA ILE A 90 14.73 -5.95 -8.83
C ILE A 90 14.80 -5.72 -10.35
N GLU A 91 15.94 -5.24 -10.85
CA GLU A 91 16.17 -5.11 -12.28
C GLU A 91 16.12 -6.47 -12.99
N TYR A 92 16.76 -7.50 -12.42
CA TYR A 92 16.70 -8.87 -12.92
C TYR A 92 15.24 -9.35 -13.00
N MET A 93 14.44 -9.13 -11.96
CA MET A 93 13.01 -9.46 -11.99
C MET A 93 12.31 -8.76 -13.17
N TYR A 94 12.47 -7.45 -13.32
CA TYR A 94 11.81 -6.68 -14.37
C TYR A 94 12.19 -7.15 -15.78
N VAL A 95 13.48 -7.32 -16.07
CA VAL A 95 13.98 -7.81 -17.37
C VAL A 95 13.44 -9.20 -17.69
N ASN A 96 13.28 -10.06 -16.68
CA ASN A 96 12.71 -11.39 -16.83
C ASN A 96 11.17 -11.44 -16.78
N GLY A 97 10.50 -10.31 -17.01
CA GLY A 97 9.06 -10.25 -17.19
C GLY A 97 8.23 -10.02 -15.95
N TYR A 98 8.88 -9.66 -14.84
CA TYR A 98 8.21 -9.20 -13.64
C TYR A 98 7.77 -7.72 -13.78
N ASP A 99 6.91 -7.46 -14.75
CA ASP A 99 6.45 -6.12 -15.13
C ASP A 99 5.04 -5.82 -14.60
N PHE A 100 4.46 -4.69 -15.00
CA PHE A 100 3.12 -4.27 -14.60
C PHE A 100 2.03 -5.29 -14.95
N ARG A 101 2.15 -6.02 -16.06
CA ARG A 101 1.17 -7.05 -16.45
C ARG A 101 1.23 -8.22 -15.49
N GLN A 102 2.44 -8.67 -15.16
CA GLN A 102 2.64 -9.72 -14.16
C GLN A 102 2.14 -9.27 -12.78
N PHE A 103 2.34 -8.00 -12.41
CA PHE A 103 1.78 -7.44 -11.18
C PHE A 103 0.24 -7.51 -11.15
N ILE A 104 -0.43 -7.16 -12.25
CA ILE A 104 -1.90 -7.27 -12.34
C ILE A 104 -2.35 -8.72 -12.20
N VAL A 105 -1.72 -9.64 -12.93
CA VAL A 105 -2.06 -11.08 -12.87
C VAL A 105 -1.88 -11.63 -11.45
N THR A 106 -0.76 -11.31 -10.80
CA THR A 106 -0.47 -11.77 -9.44
C THR A 106 -1.29 -11.07 -8.35
N SER A 107 -1.92 -9.93 -8.68
CA SER A 107 -2.87 -9.23 -7.79
C SER A 107 -4.24 -9.89 -7.76
N ILE A 108 -4.69 -10.56 -8.83
CA ILE A 108 -6.00 -11.25 -8.89
C ILE A 108 -6.22 -12.18 -7.70
N PRO A 109 -5.33 -13.16 -7.39
CA PRO A 109 -5.55 -14.03 -6.23
C PRO A 109 -5.56 -13.26 -4.90
N MET A 110 -4.82 -12.16 -4.79
CA MET A 110 -4.83 -11.32 -3.59
C MET A 110 -6.16 -10.56 -3.45
N SER A 111 -6.71 -10.05 -4.55
CA SER A 111 -8.03 -9.42 -4.56
C SER A 111 -9.14 -10.41 -4.18
N ILE A 112 -9.08 -11.65 -4.67
CA ILE A 112 -10.01 -12.72 -4.27
C ILE A 112 -9.90 -12.97 -2.76
N MET A 113 -8.68 -13.10 -2.23
CA MET A 113 -8.45 -13.25 -0.80
C MET A 113 -9.07 -12.08 -0.02
N GLU A 114 -8.85 -10.82 -0.42
CA GLU A 114 -9.44 -9.66 0.26
C GLU A 114 -10.98 -9.70 0.25
N VAL A 115 -11.59 -10.01 -0.89
CA VAL A 115 -13.05 -10.10 -1.02
C VAL A 115 -13.61 -11.18 -0.10
N LEU A 116 -13.02 -12.38 -0.10
CA LEU A 116 -13.44 -13.47 0.78
C LEU A 116 -13.31 -13.10 2.26
N MET A 117 -12.20 -12.46 2.63
CA MET A 117 -11.99 -11.99 4.00
C MET A 117 -13.03 -10.96 4.43
N ARG A 118 -13.42 -10.04 3.54
CA ARG A 118 -14.50 -9.07 3.80
C ARG A 118 -15.83 -9.78 4.01
N VAL A 119 -16.18 -10.72 3.14
CA VAL A 119 -17.42 -11.51 3.25
C VAL A 119 -17.46 -12.26 4.58
N PHE A 120 -16.41 -12.99 4.94
CA PHE A 120 -16.36 -13.74 6.21
C PHE A 120 -16.37 -12.82 7.43
N TYR A 121 -15.65 -11.70 7.38
CA TYR A 121 -15.67 -10.73 8.47
C TYR A 121 -17.07 -10.14 8.67
N VAL A 122 -17.71 -9.69 7.58
CA VAL A 122 -19.04 -9.09 7.65
C VAL A 122 -20.07 -10.10 8.14
N ALA A 123 -20.10 -11.31 7.57
CA ALA A 123 -21.00 -12.38 7.98
C ALA A 123 -20.84 -12.71 9.48
N LYS A 124 -19.60 -12.79 9.97
CA LYS A 124 -19.31 -13.04 11.39
C LYS A 124 -19.86 -11.94 12.29
N GLN A 125 -19.66 -10.66 11.97
CA GLN A 125 -20.11 -9.58 12.85
C GLN A 125 -21.64 -9.46 12.87
N VAL A 126 -22.28 -9.59 11.72
CA VAL A 126 -23.75 -9.57 11.61
C VAL A 126 -24.35 -10.75 12.37
N SER A 127 -23.82 -11.96 12.19
CA SER A 127 -24.29 -13.16 12.92
C SER A 127 -24.14 -13.05 14.43
N LEU A 128 -23.17 -12.27 14.92
CA LEU A 128 -22.96 -12.04 16.35
C LEU A 128 -23.73 -10.82 16.89
N GLY A 129 -24.58 -10.18 16.07
CA GLY A 129 -25.32 -8.98 16.47
C GLY A 129 -24.44 -7.76 16.77
N LYS A 130 -23.20 -7.73 16.26
CA LYS A 130 -22.20 -6.69 16.57
C LYS A 130 -22.32 -5.44 15.71
N GLY A 131 -23.21 -5.44 14.72
CA GLY A 131 -23.47 -4.30 13.85
C GLY A 131 -24.41 -4.65 12.69
N ALA A 132 -25.01 -3.62 12.09
CA ALA A 132 -25.76 -3.77 10.85
C ALA A 132 -24.81 -4.14 9.69
N PHE A 133 -25.36 -4.79 8.65
CA PHE A 133 -24.59 -5.21 7.48
C PHE A 133 -23.82 -4.05 6.83
N GLY A 134 -24.49 -2.92 6.58
CA GLY A 134 -23.90 -1.76 5.92
C GLY A 134 -22.72 -1.17 6.68
N GLU A 135 -22.89 -0.93 7.99
CA GLU A 135 -21.82 -0.41 8.85
C GLU A 135 -20.62 -1.35 8.90
N THR A 136 -20.88 -2.65 9.04
CA THR A 136 -19.82 -3.66 9.08
C THR A 136 -19.05 -3.74 7.76
N LEU A 137 -19.73 -3.55 6.62
CA LEU A 137 -19.10 -3.50 5.32
C LEU A 137 -18.23 -2.25 5.17
N LEU A 138 -18.71 -1.09 5.62
CA LEU A 138 -17.94 0.16 5.64
C LEU A 138 -16.68 0.04 6.51
N ASP A 139 -16.77 -0.69 7.62
CA ASP A 139 -15.65 -1.06 8.50
C ASP A 139 -14.53 -1.82 7.78
N THR A 140 -14.80 -2.41 6.61
CA THR A 140 -13.78 -3.06 5.79
C THR A 140 -13.19 -2.14 4.74
N MET A 141 -13.78 -0.98 4.44
CA MET A 141 -13.34 -0.13 3.32
C MET A 141 -11.98 0.54 3.60
N PRO A 142 -11.12 0.76 2.58
CA PRO A 142 -9.77 1.29 2.78
C PRO A 142 -9.70 2.59 3.61
N LEU A 143 -10.69 3.48 3.47
CA LEU A 143 -10.76 4.75 4.17
C LEU A 143 -11.26 4.65 5.63
N ARG A 144 -11.98 3.58 5.97
CA ARG A 144 -12.57 3.35 7.30
C ARG A 144 -12.16 1.99 7.89
N LEU A 145 -10.99 1.51 7.48
CA LEU A 145 -10.57 0.14 7.73
C LEU A 145 -10.42 -0.12 9.23
N ASN A 146 -11.26 -1.01 9.77
CA ASN A 146 -11.21 -1.47 11.15
C ASN A 146 -9.82 -2.05 11.44
N PRO A 147 -9.14 -1.64 12.52
CA PRO A 147 -7.78 -2.11 12.82
C PRO A 147 -7.66 -3.64 12.96
N ARG A 148 -8.69 -4.31 13.50
CA ARG A 148 -8.71 -5.77 13.61
C ARG A 148 -8.81 -6.42 12.25
N PHE A 149 -9.64 -5.88 11.36
CA PHE A 149 -9.74 -6.36 10.00
C PHE A 149 -8.44 -6.13 9.22
N ARG A 150 -7.78 -4.98 9.42
CA ARG A 150 -6.44 -4.72 8.85
C ARG A 150 -5.41 -5.74 9.30
N MET A 151 -5.41 -6.14 10.57
CA MET A 151 -4.55 -7.22 11.06
C MET A 151 -4.87 -8.56 10.37
N MET A 152 -6.14 -8.86 10.13
CA MET A 152 -6.50 -10.06 9.35
C MET A 152 -5.90 -9.99 7.94
N LEU A 153 -6.03 -8.85 7.25
CA LEU A 153 -5.41 -8.65 5.93
C LEU A 153 -3.89 -8.85 5.99
N ALA A 154 -3.22 -8.26 6.99
CA ALA A 154 -1.78 -8.44 7.19
C ALA A 154 -1.39 -9.91 7.36
N LEU A 155 -2.20 -10.70 8.10
CA LEU A 155 -1.99 -12.15 8.25
C LEU A 155 -2.24 -12.92 6.95
N GLY A 156 -3.27 -12.56 6.18
CA GLY A 156 -3.56 -13.18 4.88
C GLY A 156 -2.43 -12.95 3.87
N TYR A 157 -2.04 -11.69 3.69
CA TYR A 157 -0.88 -11.32 2.90
C TYR A 157 0.42 -11.93 3.43
N GLY A 158 0.58 -12.03 4.76
CA GLY A 158 1.74 -12.65 5.41
C GLY A 158 1.85 -14.14 5.09
N THR A 159 0.72 -14.85 5.17
CA THR A 159 0.65 -16.29 4.85
C THR A 159 1.01 -16.54 3.39
N SER A 160 0.39 -15.79 2.46
CA SER A 160 0.73 -15.87 1.03
C SER A 160 2.21 -15.56 0.80
N SER A 161 2.73 -14.46 1.37
CA SER A 161 4.13 -14.07 1.19
C SER A 161 5.10 -15.13 1.75
N ALA A 162 4.78 -15.75 2.89
CA ALA A 162 5.57 -16.83 3.47
C ALA A 162 5.61 -18.08 2.57
N VAL A 163 4.48 -18.48 1.97
CA VAL A 163 4.44 -19.58 1.00
C VAL A 163 5.31 -19.26 -0.23
N ASN A 164 5.21 -18.04 -0.75
CA ASN A 164 6.05 -17.60 -1.88
C ASN A 164 7.54 -17.58 -1.50
N ALA A 165 7.89 -17.11 -0.29
CA ALA A 165 9.25 -17.14 0.23
C ALA A 165 9.80 -18.56 0.31
N GLY A 166 9.01 -19.51 0.83
CA GLY A 166 9.37 -20.92 0.87
C GLY A 166 9.60 -21.49 -0.53
N LYS A 167 8.73 -21.17 -1.48
CA LYS A 167 8.89 -21.57 -2.89
C LYS A 167 10.17 -20.99 -3.50
N MET A 168 10.48 -19.71 -3.27
CA MET A 168 11.71 -19.07 -3.72
C MET A 168 12.95 -19.76 -3.12
N TYR A 169 12.92 -20.07 -1.83
CA TYR A 169 14.02 -20.75 -1.14
C TYR A 169 14.29 -22.14 -1.71
N ILE A 170 13.24 -22.95 -1.92
CA ILE A 170 13.35 -24.31 -2.45
C ILE A 170 13.82 -24.30 -3.91
N THR A 171 13.30 -23.39 -4.72
CA THR A 171 13.59 -23.35 -6.18
C THR A 171 14.83 -22.53 -6.53
N GLY A 172 15.35 -21.73 -5.61
CA GLY A 172 16.41 -20.75 -5.88
C GLY A 172 16.02 -19.64 -6.87
N ASN A 173 14.73 -19.47 -7.17
CA ASN A 173 14.26 -18.54 -8.19
C ASN A 173 13.43 -17.39 -7.60
N ILE A 174 13.99 -16.17 -7.66
CA ILE A 174 13.33 -14.95 -7.18
C ILE A 174 12.04 -14.60 -7.93
N LEU A 175 11.87 -15.08 -9.17
CA LEU A 175 10.66 -14.88 -9.96
C LEU A 175 9.44 -15.62 -9.40
N ASN A 176 9.64 -16.52 -8.42
CA ASN A 176 8.55 -17.13 -7.66
C ASN A 176 7.98 -16.23 -6.56
N ALA A 177 8.55 -15.05 -6.32
CA ALA A 177 7.92 -14.05 -5.46
C ALA A 177 6.55 -13.67 -6.04
N ASN A 178 5.56 -13.35 -5.20
CA ASN A 178 4.35 -12.65 -5.64
C ASN A 178 4.44 -11.20 -5.17
N TYR A 179 4.84 -10.29 -6.07
CA TYR A 179 5.04 -8.87 -5.76
C TYR A 179 3.81 -8.21 -5.13
N ALA A 180 2.61 -8.49 -5.62
CA ALA A 180 1.37 -7.96 -5.05
C ALA A 180 1.15 -8.43 -3.60
N SER A 181 1.45 -9.69 -3.30
CA SER A 181 1.39 -10.23 -1.94
C SER A 181 2.36 -9.52 -0.99
N TRP A 182 3.61 -9.34 -1.42
CA TRP A 182 4.64 -8.68 -0.62
C TRP A 182 4.33 -7.21 -0.38
N MET A 183 3.81 -6.50 -1.39
CA MET A 183 3.33 -5.13 -1.23
C MET A 183 2.16 -5.04 -0.24
N GLY A 184 1.17 -5.91 -0.38
CA GLY A 184 0.03 -5.97 0.53
C GLY A 184 0.44 -6.28 1.96
N LEU A 185 1.43 -7.16 2.15
CA LEU A 185 2.03 -7.44 3.46
C LEU A 185 2.75 -6.21 4.02
N ALA A 186 3.59 -5.54 3.22
CA ALA A 186 4.31 -4.36 3.67
C ALA A 186 3.35 -3.26 4.13
N TRP A 187 2.31 -2.97 3.33
CA TRP A 187 1.33 -1.94 3.64
C TRP A 187 0.46 -2.29 4.85
N ASN A 188 -0.21 -3.44 4.83
CA ASN A 188 -1.11 -3.82 5.90
C ASN A 188 -0.33 -4.13 7.18
N GLY A 189 0.82 -4.80 7.08
CA GLY A 189 1.72 -5.10 8.18
C GLY A 189 2.23 -3.84 8.89
N PHE A 190 2.76 -2.86 8.14
CA PHE A 190 3.22 -1.59 8.73
C PHE A 190 2.11 -0.91 9.53
N HIS A 191 0.92 -0.76 8.93
CA HIS A 191 -0.19 -0.09 9.60
C HIS A 191 -0.77 -0.90 10.77
N SER A 192 -0.81 -2.22 10.68
CA SER A 192 -1.22 -3.09 11.77
C SER A 192 -0.23 -3.03 12.94
N LEU A 193 1.08 -3.00 12.66
CA LEU A 193 2.11 -2.81 13.69
C LEU A 193 2.02 -1.43 14.33
N LYS A 194 1.88 -0.37 13.53
CA LYS A 194 1.66 1.00 14.03
C LYS A 194 0.44 1.07 14.96
N TRP A 195 -0.65 0.41 14.59
CA TRP A 195 -1.82 0.36 15.45
C TRP A 195 -1.56 -0.40 16.75
N SER A 196 -0.97 -1.60 16.65
CA SER A 196 -0.76 -2.49 17.79
C SER A 196 0.25 -1.95 18.81
N LEU A 197 1.34 -1.34 18.33
CA LEU A 197 2.45 -0.89 19.18
C LEU A 197 2.25 0.52 19.73
N TYR A 198 1.49 1.37 19.04
CA TYR A 198 1.38 2.79 19.40
C TYR A 198 -0.07 3.26 19.56
N GLN A 199 -0.86 3.24 18.49
CA GLN A 199 -2.17 3.91 18.49
C GLN A 199 -3.17 3.27 19.45
N ARG A 200 -3.12 1.95 19.62
CA ARG A 200 -3.98 1.22 20.56
C ARG A 200 -3.76 1.70 21.99
N HIS A 201 -2.50 1.91 22.38
CA HIS A 201 -2.14 2.36 23.73
C HIS A 201 -2.57 3.80 23.97
N LEU A 202 -2.30 4.71 23.03
CA LEU A 202 -2.77 6.09 23.12
C LEU A 202 -4.29 6.20 23.22
N LYS A 203 -5.02 5.41 22.40
CA LYS A 203 -6.49 5.40 22.45
C LYS A 203 -7.02 4.87 23.79
N LEU A 204 -6.32 3.92 24.41
CA LEU A 204 -6.67 3.41 25.73
C LEU A 204 -6.50 4.50 26.80
N TRP A 205 -5.35 5.16 26.84
CA TRP A 205 -5.08 6.22 27.82
C TRP A 205 -6.03 7.41 27.68
N ALA A 206 -6.27 7.88 26.46
CA ALA A 206 -7.24 8.95 26.22
C ALA A 206 -8.66 8.57 26.68
N GLY A 207 -9.02 7.28 26.59
CA GLY A 207 -10.30 6.78 27.11
C GLY A 207 -10.35 6.79 28.64
N ILE A 208 -9.26 6.37 29.31
CA ILE A 208 -9.16 6.39 30.77
C ILE A 208 -9.18 7.83 31.29
N GLU A 209 -8.40 8.71 30.68
CA GLU A 209 -8.35 10.14 31.02
C GLU A 209 -9.74 10.78 30.92
N LYS A 210 -10.45 10.56 29.81
CA LYS A 210 -11.81 11.06 29.65
C LYS A 210 -12.77 10.54 30.73
N ALA A 211 -12.71 9.23 31.02
CA ALA A 211 -13.57 8.63 32.05
C ALA A 211 -13.27 9.19 33.45
N GLU A 212 -12.00 9.44 33.76
CA GLU A 212 -11.60 10.03 35.04
C GLU A 212 -12.03 11.50 35.14
N LEU A 213 -11.92 12.27 34.06
CA LEU A 213 -12.43 13.65 34.00
C LEU A 213 -13.95 13.71 34.22
N GLU A 214 -14.72 12.84 33.57
CA GLU A 214 -16.17 12.74 33.79
C GLU A 214 -16.50 12.38 35.24
N ARG A 215 -15.74 11.46 35.85
CA ARG A 215 -15.90 11.09 37.26
C ARG A 215 -15.58 12.25 38.22
N LEU A 216 -14.49 12.97 37.98
CA LEU A 216 -14.09 14.13 38.78
C LEU A 216 -15.14 15.24 38.69
N GLN A 217 -15.68 15.50 37.50
CA GLN A 217 -16.76 16.47 37.32
C GLN A 217 -18.00 16.08 38.14
N ASN A 218 -18.46 14.83 38.04
CA ASN A 218 -19.60 14.35 38.81
C ASN A 218 -19.38 14.48 40.33
N ASN A 219 -18.15 14.23 40.81
CA ASN A 219 -17.81 14.41 42.22
C ASN A 219 -17.86 15.89 42.63
N ILE A 220 -17.33 16.80 41.82
CA ILE A 220 -17.38 18.26 42.07
C ILE A 220 -18.84 18.72 42.18
N ASP A 221 -19.68 18.33 41.22
CA ASP A 221 -21.10 18.69 41.20
C ASP A 221 -21.83 18.18 42.46
N SER A 222 -21.47 16.98 42.93
CA SER A 222 -22.03 16.41 44.16
C SER A 222 -21.62 17.18 45.43
N ILE A 223 -20.36 17.63 45.50
CA ILE A 223 -19.84 18.42 46.62
C ILE A 223 -20.49 19.80 46.64
N GLU A 224 -20.65 20.44 45.48
CA GLU A 224 -21.33 21.73 45.36
C GLU A 224 -22.78 21.64 45.83
N ALA A 225 -23.51 20.60 45.41
CA ALA A 225 -24.87 20.35 45.88
C ALA A 225 -24.95 20.15 47.40
N LEU A 226 -23.99 19.44 48.01
CA LEU A 226 -23.91 19.28 49.46
C LEU A 226 -23.56 20.60 50.17
N SER A 227 -22.66 21.41 49.60
CA SER A 227 -22.30 22.72 50.14
C SER A 227 -23.49 23.68 50.15
N ILE A 228 -24.29 23.70 49.08
CA ILE A 228 -25.51 24.50 48.99
C ILE A 228 -26.51 24.06 50.07
N ARG A 229 -26.68 22.74 50.28
CA ARG A 229 -27.57 22.23 51.34
C ARG A 229 -27.09 22.60 52.73
N ALA A 230 -25.79 22.52 52.99
CA ALA A 230 -25.20 22.88 54.27
C ALA A 230 -25.34 24.38 54.58
N GLY A 231 -25.21 25.26 53.57
CA GLY A 231 -25.40 26.71 53.75
C GLY A 231 -26.85 27.15 53.96
N ASN A 232 -27.82 26.27 53.69
CA ASN A 232 -29.25 26.52 53.91
C ASN A 232 -29.78 25.96 55.25
N LEU A 233 -28.90 25.33 56.06
CA LEU A 233 -29.17 24.84 57.41
C LEU A 233 -28.64 25.85 58.44
#